data_AF-A0A7W0SVN4-F1
#
_entry.id   AF-A0A7W0SVN4-F1
#
_cell.length_a   1.000
_cell.length_b   1.000
_cell.length_c   1.000
_cell.angle_alpha   90.00
_cell.angle_beta   90.00
_cell.angle_gamma   90.00
#
_symmetry.space_group_name_H-M   'P 1'
#
loop_
_entity.id
_entity.type
_entity.pdbx_description
1 polymer ?
#
loop_
_entity_poly.entity_id
_entity_poly.type
_entity_poly.pdbx_seq_one_letter_code
_entity_poly.pdbx_strand_id
1 'polypeptide(L)'
;MYLLPLVEVVAGERTSEDAVARALELYASLGMKPLRVRKEVDGFVADRLLEALWREALWLVSDHVATVEEIDDAVRYGAGLRWAQMGTFLTYRIAGGEAGMRHFLAQFGPALAWPWTKLTEVPELTDELVDKIAAQSDAQAEGLTIRELERLRDDNLVAILQALRARDYAAGSVVREHDARLLDRSGGDSAELDQSRPLLLHETTVDPSWSDYNGHLTEARYLHVFAEATDAFLRHVGVDARYLEGGHSAYTVETHLRHRREVAALEPLQVLTQVLGADEQRLHLFHTMRHATSGDTLATGEHMLVHVDAAAGRACPWVEPVATAVAEIATTHGALPIPEAVGRAIAL
;
A
#
# COMPACT_ATOMS: atom_id res chain seq x y z
N MET A 1 -12.66 0.50 -8.86
CA MET A 1 -12.92 1.45 -7.75
C MET A 1 -12.60 0.79 -6.39
N TYR A 2 -11.37 0.28 -6.18
CA TYR A 2 -10.96 -0.31 -4.89
C TYR A 2 -9.71 0.37 -4.30
N LEU A 3 -9.14 1.37 -4.98
CA LEU A 3 -7.86 1.98 -4.62
C LEU A 3 -8.00 3.23 -3.74
N LEU A 4 -9.13 3.93 -3.80
CA LEU A 4 -9.33 5.16 -3.04
C LEU A 4 -9.79 4.83 -1.61
N PRO A 5 -9.09 5.30 -0.56
CA PRO A 5 -9.38 4.86 0.80
C PRO A 5 -10.59 5.56 1.44
N LEU A 6 -11.11 6.66 0.89
CA LEU A 6 -12.17 7.43 1.54
C LEU A 6 -13.48 6.64 1.63
N VAL A 7 -14.08 6.62 2.83
CA VAL A 7 -15.43 6.07 3.06
C VAL A 7 -16.27 7.06 3.84
N GLU A 8 -17.33 7.59 3.25
CA GLU A 8 -18.25 8.48 3.96
C GLU A 8 -19.21 7.66 4.84
N VAL A 9 -19.18 7.90 6.16
CA VAL A 9 -20.09 7.29 7.13
C VAL A 9 -21.15 8.31 7.51
N VAL A 10 -22.37 8.05 7.07
CA VAL A 10 -23.53 8.93 7.24
C VAL A 10 -24.53 8.24 8.16
N ALA A 11 -24.88 8.90 9.25
CA ALA A 11 -25.87 8.40 10.20
C ALA A 11 -27.25 8.97 9.85
N GLY A 12 -28.25 8.10 9.74
CA GLY A 12 -29.66 8.51 9.68
C GLY A 12 -30.23 8.75 11.08
N GLU A 13 -31.46 9.24 11.17
CA GLU A 13 -32.11 9.62 12.43
C GLU A 13 -32.18 8.49 13.48
N ARG A 14 -32.19 7.24 13.03
CA ARG A 14 -32.31 6.04 13.89
C ARG A 14 -30.97 5.37 14.18
N THR A 15 -29.87 5.87 13.63
CA THR A 15 -28.53 5.28 13.81
C THR A 15 -27.93 5.77 15.12
N SER A 16 -27.54 4.86 16.01
CA SER A 16 -26.89 5.22 17.28
C SER A 16 -25.44 5.67 17.08
N GLU A 17 -24.93 6.50 17.99
CA GLU A 17 -23.52 6.91 18.01
C GLU A 17 -22.56 5.71 18.09
N ASP A 18 -22.93 4.67 18.87
CA ASP A 18 -22.13 3.45 18.98
C ASP A 18 -22.02 2.70 17.63
N ALA A 19 -23.09 2.68 16.83
CA ALA A 19 -23.06 2.07 15.50
C ALA A 19 -22.15 2.85 14.55
N VAL A 20 -22.17 4.19 14.62
CA VAL A 20 -21.27 5.06 13.86
C VAL A 20 -19.82 4.80 14.29
N ALA A 21 -19.53 4.80 15.58
CA ALA A 21 -18.19 4.57 16.11
C ALA A 21 -17.63 3.22 15.63
N ARG A 22 -18.42 2.14 15.74
CA ARG A 22 -18.06 0.81 15.24
C ARG A 22 -17.82 0.78 13.73
N ALA A 23 -18.61 1.51 12.94
CA ALA A 23 -18.42 1.59 11.49
C ALA A 23 -17.11 2.32 11.15
N LEU A 24 -16.81 3.43 11.83
CA LEU A 24 -15.54 4.15 11.67
C LEU A 24 -14.36 3.23 11.99
N GLU A 25 -14.39 2.54 13.13
CA GLU A 25 -13.33 1.60 13.54
C GLU A 25 -13.17 0.44 12.55
N LEU A 26 -14.28 -0.15 12.10
CA LEU A 26 -14.26 -1.23 11.13
C LEU A 26 -13.57 -0.80 9.82
N TYR A 27 -14.00 0.31 9.22
CA TYR A 27 -13.41 0.78 7.97
C TYR A 27 -11.94 1.18 8.14
N ALA A 28 -11.57 1.82 9.24
CA ALA A 28 -10.17 2.10 9.55
C ALA A 28 -9.34 0.81 9.65
N SER A 29 -9.87 -0.25 10.27
CA SER A 29 -9.18 -1.54 10.38
C SER A 29 -8.93 -2.22 9.02
N LEU A 30 -9.78 -1.94 8.03
CA LEU A 30 -9.67 -2.44 6.65
C LEU A 30 -8.72 -1.62 5.77
N GLY A 31 -8.03 -0.61 6.31
CA GLY A 31 -7.15 0.26 5.53
C GLY A 31 -7.88 1.38 4.79
N MET A 32 -9.10 1.71 5.21
CA MET A 32 -9.85 2.84 4.66
C MET A 32 -9.69 4.09 5.55
N LYS A 33 -10.00 5.25 4.98
CA LYS A 33 -10.14 6.55 5.67
C LYS A 33 -11.63 6.85 5.87
N PRO A 34 -12.22 6.46 7.00
CA PRO A 34 -13.60 6.79 7.27
C PRO A 34 -13.75 8.30 7.56
N LEU A 35 -14.74 8.93 6.93
CA LEU A 35 -15.13 10.32 7.11
C LEU A 35 -16.54 10.36 7.68
N ARG A 36 -16.70 10.84 8.91
CA ARG A 36 -18.02 11.01 9.52
C ARG A 36 -18.73 12.23 8.91
N VAL A 37 -19.83 11.98 8.20
CA VAL A 37 -20.75 13.02 7.75
C VAL A 37 -21.70 13.34 8.90
N ARG A 38 -21.53 14.53 9.49
CA ARG A 38 -22.22 14.91 10.74
C ARG A 38 -23.72 15.13 10.58
N LYS A 39 -24.15 15.50 9.38
CA LYS A 39 -25.54 15.76 9.04
C LYS A 39 -25.79 15.16 7.67
N GLU A 40 -26.80 14.32 7.57
CA GLU A 40 -27.25 13.77 6.31
C GLU A 40 -27.52 14.88 5.30
N VAL A 41 -27.02 14.68 4.08
CA VAL A 41 -27.17 15.59 2.95
C VAL A 41 -27.18 14.74 1.68
N ASP A 42 -28.06 15.09 0.75
CA ASP A 42 -28.14 14.41 -0.54
C ASP A 42 -26.83 14.58 -1.32
N GLY A 43 -26.32 13.47 -1.87
CA GLY A 43 -25.04 13.42 -2.56
C GLY A 43 -23.81 13.47 -1.65
N PHE A 44 -23.99 13.31 -0.32
CA PHE A 44 -22.89 13.27 0.66
C PHE A 44 -21.92 14.46 0.53
N VAL A 45 -20.65 14.36 0.95
CA VAL A 45 -19.72 15.50 0.82
C VAL A 45 -18.91 15.39 -0.46
N ALA A 46 -18.38 14.21 -0.78
CA ALA A 46 -17.49 14.04 -1.92
C ALA A 46 -18.23 14.23 -3.26
N ASP A 47 -19.38 13.58 -3.45
CA ASP A 47 -20.11 13.68 -4.73
C ASP A 47 -20.66 15.09 -4.94
N ARG A 48 -21.04 15.84 -3.90
CA ARG A 48 -21.41 17.26 -4.05
C ARG A 48 -20.28 18.14 -4.58
N LEU A 49 -19.04 17.86 -4.18
CA LEU A 49 -17.88 18.60 -4.69
C LEU A 49 -17.59 18.21 -6.14
N LEU A 50 -17.71 16.92 -6.48
CA LEU A 50 -17.57 16.44 -7.85
C LEU A 50 -18.67 17.01 -8.76
N GLU A 51 -19.91 17.01 -8.30
CA GLU A 51 -21.05 17.54 -9.02
C GLU A 51 -20.91 19.05 -9.27
N ALA A 52 -20.43 19.82 -8.29
CA ALA A 52 -20.18 21.24 -8.47
C ALA A 52 -19.16 21.51 -9.61
N LEU A 53 -18.06 20.75 -9.65
CA LEU A 53 -17.09 20.83 -10.74
C LEU A 53 -17.71 20.41 -12.08
N TRP A 54 -18.49 19.32 -12.07
CA TRP A 54 -19.13 18.79 -13.27
C TRP A 54 -20.12 19.77 -13.89
N ARG A 55 -20.97 20.41 -13.07
CA ARG A 55 -21.94 21.41 -13.54
C ARG A 55 -21.26 22.60 -14.22
N GLU A 56 -20.14 23.06 -13.66
CA GLU A 56 -19.35 24.13 -14.28
C GLU A 56 -18.73 23.67 -15.61
N ALA A 57 -18.16 22.47 -15.64
CA ALA A 57 -17.59 21.90 -16.86
C ALA A 57 -18.62 21.82 -18.00
N LEU A 58 -19.84 21.36 -17.70
CA LEU A 58 -20.94 21.32 -18.68
C LEU A 58 -21.25 22.71 -19.26
N TRP A 59 -21.28 23.74 -18.43
CA TRP A 59 -21.49 25.11 -18.89
C TRP A 59 -20.34 25.63 -19.75
N LEU A 60 -19.09 25.34 -19.38
CA LEU A 60 -17.92 25.75 -20.18
C LEU A 60 -17.95 25.12 -21.58
N VAL A 61 -18.41 23.87 -21.72
CA VAL A 61 -18.61 23.24 -23.03
C VAL A 61 -19.81 23.83 -23.77
N SER A 62 -20.94 24.02 -23.07
CA SER A 62 -22.18 24.54 -23.65
C SER A 62 -22.01 25.98 -24.17
N ASP A 63 -21.28 26.81 -23.44
CA ASP A 63 -21.02 28.21 -23.80
C ASP A 63 -19.83 28.35 -24.77
N HIS A 64 -19.26 27.21 -25.23
CA HIS A 64 -18.11 27.15 -26.12
C HIS A 64 -16.86 27.87 -25.58
N VAL A 65 -16.69 27.88 -24.25
CA VAL A 65 -15.51 28.44 -23.58
C VAL A 65 -14.31 27.51 -23.69
N ALA A 66 -14.53 26.20 -23.63
CA ALA A 66 -13.50 25.17 -23.74
C ALA A 66 -14.07 23.86 -24.31
N THR A 67 -13.20 23.02 -24.87
CA THR A 67 -13.53 21.62 -25.20
C THR A 67 -13.52 20.74 -23.95
N VAL A 68 -14.06 19.52 -24.05
CA VAL A 68 -13.99 18.51 -22.98
C VAL A 68 -12.53 18.25 -22.58
N GLU A 69 -11.65 18.07 -23.57
CA GLU A 69 -10.22 17.81 -23.32
C GLU A 69 -9.51 18.98 -22.64
N GLU A 70 -9.79 20.23 -23.05
CA GLU A 70 -9.19 21.42 -22.43
C GLU A 70 -9.60 21.58 -20.95
N ILE A 71 -10.85 21.21 -20.62
CA ILE A 71 -11.33 21.19 -19.24
C ILE A 71 -10.60 20.10 -18.43
N ASP A 72 -10.48 18.90 -18.99
CA ASP A 72 -9.73 17.81 -18.36
C ASP A 72 -8.26 18.18 -18.18
N ASP A 73 -7.64 18.86 -19.14
CA ASP A 73 -6.25 19.35 -19.06
C ASP A 73 -6.06 20.36 -17.93
N ALA A 74 -7.03 21.27 -17.71
CA ALA A 74 -7.00 22.20 -16.59
C ALA A 74 -6.98 21.45 -15.23
N VAL A 75 -7.58 20.26 -15.17
CA VAL A 75 -7.53 19.38 -13.99
C VAL A 75 -6.22 18.60 -13.94
N ARG A 76 -5.87 17.85 -15.00
CA ARG A 76 -4.70 16.95 -15.09
C ARG A 76 -3.38 17.68 -14.90
N TYR A 77 -3.24 18.86 -15.50
CA TYR A 77 -2.01 19.64 -15.49
C TYR A 77 -2.05 20.83 -14.51
N GLY A 78 -3.18 21.03 -13.82
CA GLY A 78 -3.41 22.17 -12.93
C GLY A 78 -3.81 21.78 -11.51
N ALA A 79 -5.07 22.02 -11.16
CA ALA A 79 -5.53 21.93 -9.76
C ALA A 79 -5.60 20.48 -9.25
N GLY A 80 -5.81 19.49 -10.14
CA GLY A 80 -5.90 18.08 -9.78
C GLY A 80 -4.63 17.55 -9.09
N LEU A 81 -3.45 17.99 -9.52
CA LEU A 81 -2.18 17.64 -8.87
C LEU A 81 -2.08 18.14 -7.43
N ARG A 82 -2.67 19.32 -7.14
CA ARG A 82 -2.75 19.85 -5.78
C ARG A 82 -3.74 19.04 -4.95
N TRP A 83 -4.91 18.75 -5.51
CA TRP A 83 -5.99 18.02 -4.84
C TRP A 83 -5.64 16.57 -4.53
N ALA A 84 -4.81 15.93 -5.37
CA ALA A 84 -4.33 14.57 -5.15
C ALA A 84 -3.57 14.40 -3.82
N GLN A 85 -2.97 15.49 -3.30
CA GLN A 85 -2.20 15.46 -2.06
C GLN A 85 -2.76 16.38 -0.96
N MET A 86 -3.49 17.44 -1.30
CA MET A 86 -3.94 18.46 -0.34
C MET A 86 -5.33 19.02 -0.68
N GLY A 87 -6.22 18.99 0.31
CA GLY A 87 -7.58 19.52 0.18
C GLY A 87 -7.63 21.05 -0.01
N THR A 88 -8.78 21.53 -0.48
CA THR A 88 -9.02 22.93 -0.88
C THR A 88 -8.63 23.96 0.19
N PHE A 89 -9.07 23.76 1.43
CA PHE A 89 -8.82 24.73 2.50
C PHE A 89 -7.34 24.84 2.88
N LEU A 90 -6.58 23.75 2.85
CA LEU A 90 -5.13 23.83 3.10
C LEU A 90 -4.39 24.45 1.92
N THR A 91 -4.78 24.10 0.69
CA THR A 91 -4.23 24.72 -0.52
C THR A 91 -4.41 26.26 -0.49
N TYR A 92 -5.61 26.74 -0.14
CA TYR A 92 -5.88 28.17 -0.04
C TYR A 92 -5.29 28.83 1.21
N ARG A 93 -5.06 28.06 2.30
CA ARG A 93 -4.31 28.57 3.45
C ARG A 93 -2.90 28.97 3.03
N ILE A 94 -2.22 28.15 2.21
CA ILE A 94 -0.89 28.46 1.68
C ILE A 94 -0.93 29.70 0.79
N ALA A 95 -1.97 29.84 -0.04
CA ALA A 95 -2.16 31.03 -0.86
C ALA A 95 -2.38 32.31 -0.03
N GLY A 96 -2.90 32.18 1.19
CA GLY A 96 -3.00 33.28 2.18
C GLY A 96 -1.68 33.63 2.89
N GLY A 97 -0.58 32.93 2.60
CA GLY A 97 0.73 33.12 3.24
C GLY A 97 0.70 32.87 4.75
N GLU A 98 1.64 33.47 5.47
CA GLU A 98 1.78 33.31 6.94
C GLU A 98 0.54 33.78 7.71
N ALA A 99 -0.20 34.77 7.18
CA ALA A 99 -1.45 35.23 7.76
C ALA A 99 -2.62 34.23 7.55
N GLY A 100 -2.43 33.24 6.70
CA GLY A 100 -3.28 32.07 6.53
C GLY A 100 -4.67 32.35 5.96
N MET A 101 -5.61 31.45 6.26
CA MET A 101 -6.95 31.43 5.66
C MET A 101 -7.75 32.72 5.90
N ARG A 102 -7.61 33.36 7.06
CA ARG A 102 -8.32 34.62 7.33
C ARG A 102 -7.91 35.72 6.35
N HIS A 103 -6.61 35.83 6.06
CA HIS A 103 -6.11 36.80 5.10
C HIS A 103 -6.58 36.46 3.68
N PHE A 104 -6.47 35.18 3.28
CA PHE A 104 -6.99 34.71 2.00
C PHE A 104 -8.46 35.07 1.80
N LEU A 105 -9.32 34.81 2.80
CA LEU A 105 -10.75 35.15 2.74
C LEU A 105 -11.00 36.66 2.72
N ALA A 106 -10.21 37.46 3.45
CA ALA A 106 -10.35 38.92 3.40
C ALA A 106 -10.00 39.49 2.01
N GLN A 107 -9.00 38.90 1.35
CA GLN A 107 -8.53 39.34 0.03
C GLN A 107 -9.44 38.83 -1.11
N PHE A 108 -9.76 37.54 -1.12
CA PHE A 108 -10.44 36.88 -2.24
C PHE A 108 -11.91 36.54 -1.96
N GLY A 109 -12.36 36.58 -0.71
CA GLY A 109 -13.77 36.37 -0.35
C GLY A 109 -14.75 37.27 -1.12
N PRO A 110 -14.46 38.57 -1.34
CA PRO A 110 -15.32 39.43 -2.15
C PRO A 110 -15.52 38.94 -3.60
N ALA A 111 -14.54 38.23 -4.17
CA ALA A 111 -14.63 37.69 -5.53
C ALA A 111 -15.65 36.53 -5.64
N LEU A 112 -16.02 35.89 -4.53
CA LEU A 112 -17.04 34.83 -4.52
C LEU A 112 -18.45 35.36 -4.85
N ALA A 113 -18.67 36.68 -4.77
CA ALA A 113 -19.92 37.31 -5.19
C ALA A 113 -19.97 37.60 -6.71
N TRP A 114 -18.87 37.40 -7.43
CA TRP A 114 -18.84 37.61 -8.87
C TRP A 114 -19.47 36.42 -9.61
N PRO A 115 -20.21 36.66 -10.70
CA PRO A 115 -20.93 35.62 -11.43
C PRO A 115 -19.99 34.85 -12.38
N TRP A 116 -18.89 34.32 -11.85
CA TRP A 116 -17.90 33.59 -12.64
C TRP A 116 -18.30 32.15 -12.94
N THR A 117 -19.06 31.51 -12.03
CA THR A 117 -19.42 30.09 -12.11
C THR A 117 -20.93 29.91 -12.07
N LYS A 118 -21.45 28.89 -12.76
CA LYS A 118 -22.87 28.54 -12.85
C LYS A 118 -23.21 27.27 -12.05
N LEU A 119 -22.73 27.19 -10.80
CA LEU A 119 -22.81 25.96 -9.97
C LEU A 119 -24.24 25.50 -9.59
N THR A 120 -25.20 26.43 -9.58
CA THR A 120 -26.59 26.15 -9.18
C THR A 120 -27.49 25.85 -10.37
N GLU A 121 -26.98 25.95 -11.59
CA GLU A 121 -27.72 25.72 -12.83
C GLU A 121 -27.09 24.56 -13.59
N VAL A 122 -27.87 23.93 -14.46
CA VAL A 122 -27.40 22.88 -15.38
C VAL A 122 -27.87 23.28 -16.76
N PRO A 123 -27.01 23.23 -17.80
CA PRO A 123 -27.47 23.49 -19.16
C PRO A 123 -28.50 22.42 -19.55
N GLU A 124 -29.42 22.77 -20.44
CA GLU A 124 -30.32 21.78 -21.02
C GLU A 124 -29.48 20.77 -21.80
N LEU A 125 -29.56 19.49 -21.42
CA LEU A 125 -28.86 18.38 -22.08
C LEU A 125 -29.58 18.03 -23.39
N THR A 126 -29.55 18.97 -24.33
CA THR A 126 -30.05 18.76 -25.70
C THR A 126 -29.25 17.66 -26.39
N ASP A 127 -29.86 16.97 -27.35
CA ASP A 127 -29.18 15.94 -28.15
C ASP A 127 -27.89 16.49 -28.77
N GLU A 128 -27.88 17.75 -29.23
CA GLU A 128 -26.69 18.41 -29.77
C GLU A 128 -25.55 18.54 -28.74
N LEU A 129 -25.85 18.99 -27.52
CA LEU A 129 -24.83 19.13 -26.48
C LEU A 129 -24.31 17.76 -26.03
N VAL A 130 -25.20 16.78 -25.89
CA VAL A 130 -24.84 15.40 -25.53
C VAL A 130 -23.95 14.78 -26.59
N ASP A 131 -24.33 14.87 -27.87
CA ASP A 131 -23.55 14.35 -29.00
C ASP A 131 -22.17 15.02 -29.10
N LYS A 132 -22.10 16.33 -28.84
CA LYS A 132 -20.84 17.09 -28.80
C LYS A 132 -19.92 16.58 -27.69
N ILE A 133 -20.43 16.45 -26.46
CA ILE A 133 -19.64 15.96 -25.31
C ILE A 133 -19.18 14.53 -25.57
N ALA A 134 -20.07 13.66 -26.04
CA ALA A 134 -19.76 12.27 -26.36
C ALA A 134 -18.66 12.17 -27.42
N ALA A 135 -18.79 12.89 -28.53
CA ALA A 135 -17.79 12.87 -29.60
C ALA A 135 -16.41 13.38 -29.14
N GLN A 136 -16.37 14.43 -28.30
CA GLN A 136 -15.10 14.94 -27.76
C GLN A 136 -14.48 13.98 -26.75
N SER A 137 -15.30 13.38 -25.87
CA SER A 137 -14.87 12.35 -24.92
C SER A 137 -14.29 11.13 -25.66
N ASP A 138 -14.95 10.65 -26.71
CA ASP A 138 -14.49 9.53 -27.53
C ASP A 138 -13.17 9.84 -28.26
N ALA A 139 -13.03 11.07 -28.77
CA ALA A 139 -11.81 11.51 -29.41
C ALA A 139 -10.62 11.54 -28.43
N GLN A 140 -10.84 12.07 -27.23
CA GLN A 140 -9.83 12.15 -26.16
C GLN A 140 -9.44 10.77 -25.63
N ALA A 141 -10.33 9.77 -25.72
CA ALA A 141 -9.99 8.39 -25.38
C ALA A 141 -8.97 7.75 -26.35
N GLU A 142 -8.70 8.37 -27.51
CA GLU A 142 -7.71 7.93 -28.50
C GLU A 142 -7.86 6.46 -28.93
N GLY A 143 -9.10 5.96 -28.95
CA GLY A 143 -9.42 4.57 -29.31
C GLY A 143 -9.05 3.52 -28.25
N LEU A 144 -8.63 3.93 -27.05
CA LEU A 144 -8.42 3.03 -25.93
C LEU A 144 -9.74 2.43 -25.46
N THR A 145 -9.70 1.14 -25.12
CA THR A 145 -10.83 0.50 -24.45
C THR A 145 -10.97 1.02 -23.03
N ILE A 146 -12.19 0.90 -22.47
CA ILE A 146 -12.44 1.24 -21.06
C ILE A 146 -11.50 0.48 -20.12
N ARG A 147 -11.15 -0.77 -20.43
CA ARG A 147 -10.22 -1.56 -19.62
C ARG A 147 -8.79 -1.00 -19.63
N GLU A 148 -8.34 -0.48 -20.76
CA GLU A 148 -7.02 0.15 -20.87
C GLU A 148 -6.99 1.48 -20.12
N LEU A 149 -8.04 2.28 -20.24
CA LEU A 149 -8.20 3.54 -19.48
C LEU A 149 -8.28 3.28 -17.97
N GLU A 150 -9.03 2.26 -17.54
CA GLU A 150 -9.09 1.83 -16.14
C GLU A 150 -7.70 1.43 -15.62
N ARG A 151 -6.95 0.63 -16.39
CA ARG A 151 -5.60 0.23 -16.00
C ARG A 151 -4.66 1.42 -15.91
N LEU A 152 -4.68 2.31 -16.90
CA LEU A 152 -3.87 3.54 -16.89
C LEU A 152 -4.19 4.41 -15.66
N ARG A 153 -5.48 4.59 -15.35
CA ARG A 153 -5.91 5.32 -14.15
C ARG A 153 -5.43 4.63 -12.88
N ASP A 154 -5.66 3.33 -12.75
CA ASP A 154 -5.38 2.57 -11.54
C ASP A 154 -3.87 2.47 -11.28
N ASP A 155 -3.04 2.26 -12.31
CA ASP A 155 -1.57 2.27 -12.21
C ASP A 155 -1.05 3.64 -11.72
N ASN A 156 -1.58 4.74 -12.28
CA ASN A 156 -1.22 6.09 -11.85
C ASN A 156 -1.69 6.38 -10.42
N LEU A 157 -2.87 5.92 -10.02
CA LEU A 157 -3.38 6.05 -8.65
C LEU A 157 -2.48 5.31 -7.66
N VAL A 158 -2.07 4.08 -7.97
CA VAL A 158 -1.12 3.32 -7.13
C VAL A 158 0.21 4.08 -7.00
N ALA A 159 0.75 4.62 -8.10
CA ALA A 159 1.99 5.39 -8.06
C ALA A 159 1.89 6.62 -7.15
N ILE A 160 0.78 7.37 -7.22
CA ILE A 160 0.52 8.53 -6.34
C ILE A 160 0.41 8.09 -4.88
N LEU A 161 -0.33 7.01 -4.59
CA LEU A 161 -0.48 6.49 -3.22
C LEU A 161 0.88 6.08 -2.63
N GLN A 162 1.73 5.40 -3.41
CA GLN A 162 3.07 5.01 -2.96
C GLN A 162 3.99 6.22 -2.74
N ALA A 163 3.91 7.24 -3.60
CA ALA A 163 4.66 8.48 -3.42
C ALA A 163 4.25 9.21 -2.13
N LEU A 164 2.94 9.27 -1.83
CA LEU A 164 2.44 9.86 -0.60
C LEU A 164 2.78 9.02 0.64
N ARG A 165 2.75 7.69 0.52
CA ARG A 165 3.12 6.75 1.59
C ARG A 165 4.55 6.98 2.05
N ALA A 166 5.48 7.18 1.11
CA ALA A 166 6.88 7.48 1.42
C ALA A 166 7.08 8.78 2.20
N ARG A 167 6.08 9.67 2.21
CA ARG A 167 6.10 10.94 2.97
C ARG A 167 5.21 10.94 4.20
N ASP A 168 4.58 9.80 4.50
CA ASP A 168 3.56 9.66 5.55
C ASP A 168 2.55 10.83 5.55
N TYR A 169 1.92 11.04 4.40
CA TYR A 169 0.99 12.15 4.22
C TYR A 169 -0.29 11.75 3.49
N ALA A 170 -1.41 12.38 3.86
CA ALA A 170 -2.73 12.20 3.25
C ALA A 170 -3.13 10.72 3.08
N ALA A 171 -3.53 10.30 1.87
CA ALA A 171 -3.86 8.90 1.58
C ALA A 171 -2.68 7.95 1.79
N GLY A 172 -1.44 8.44 1.67
CA GLY A 172 -0.23 7.68 1.94
C GLY A 172 -0.09 7.22 3.39
N SER A 173 -0.48 8.06 4.37
CA SER A 173 -0.50 7.66 5.78
C SER A 173 -1.44 6.48 6.03
N VAL A 174 -2.58 6.45 5.33
CA VAL A 174 -3.56 5.37 5.46
C VAL A 174 -2.97 4.06 4.95
N VAL A 175 -2.27 4.08 3.82
CA VAL A 175 -1.55 2.92 3.29
C VAL A 175 -0.45 2.47 4.26
N ARG A 176 0.38 3.40 4.76
CA ARG A 176 1.46 3.10 5.71
C ARG A 176 0.92 2.45 6.99
N GLU A 177 -0.14 3.01 7.57
CA GLU A 177 -0.79 2.46 8.76
C GLU A 177 -1.40 1.07 8.48
N HIS A 178 -1.98 0.86 7.30
CA HIS A 178 -2.52 -0.44 6.92
C HIS A 178 -1.42 -1.50 6.80
N ASP A 179 -0.29 -1.16 6.17
CA ASP A 179 0.88 -2.04 6.09
C ASP A 179 1.40 -2.40 7.48
N ALA A 180 1.53 -1.43 8.39
CA ALA A 180 1.95 -1.67 9.77
C ALA A 180 0.99 -2.64 10.49
N ARG A 181 -0.33 -2.46 10.32
CA ARG A 181 -1.34 -3.38 10.88
C ARG A 181 -1.26 -4.78 10.27
N LEU A 182 -1.01 -4.90 8.96
CA LEU A 182 -0.83 -6.20 8.31
C LEU A 182 0.42 -6.91 8.84
N LEU A 183 1.51 -6.16 9.03
CA LEU A 183 2.73 -6.65 9.67
C LEU A 183 2.44 -7.17 11.09
N ASP A 184 1.75 -6.40 11.93
CA ASP A 184 1.41 -6.82 13.29
C ASP A 184 0.49 -8.06 13.31
N ARG A 185 -0.52 -8.11 12.44
CA ARG A 185 -1.43 -9.27 12.35
C ARG A 185 -0.75 -10.53 11.84
N SER A 186 0.26 -10.39 10.98
CA SER A 186 1.07 -11.52 10.52
C SER A 186 2.02 -12.07 11.60
N GLY A 187 2.13 -11.41 12.76
CA GLY A 187 2.78 -11.94 13.96
C GLY A 187 1.83 -12.67 14.92
N GLY A 188 0.53 -12.70 14.64
CA GLY A 188 -0.52 -13.14 15.57
C GLY A 188 -1.14 -14.50 15.25
N ASP A 189 -0.42 -15.57 15.60
CA ASP A 189 -0.94 -16.80 16.23
C ASP A 189 0.27 -17.72 16.49
N SER A 190 1.16 -17.32 17.40
CA SER A 190 2.16 -18.22 17.95
C SER A 190 1.47 -19.17 18.93
N ALA A 191 0.71 -20.15 18.42
CA ALA A 191 0.72 -21.43 19.10
C ALA A 191 2.19 -21.78 19.34
N GLU A 192 2.60 -22.17 20.55
CA GLU A 192 4.01 -22.49 20.87
C GLU A 192 4.59 -23.38 19.77
N LEU A 193 5.35 -22.77 18.86
CA LEU A 193 5.94 -23.50 17.74
C LEU A 193 7.01 -24.38 18.33
N ASP A 194 6.98 -25.64 17.93
CA ASP A 194 8.00 -26.60 18.32
C ASP A 194 9.33 -26.22 17.68
N GLN A 195 10.20 -25.57 18.46
CA GLN A 195 11.52 -25.12 18.04
C GLN A 195 12.53 -26.27 17.87
N SER A 196 12.16 -27.52 18.17
CA SER A 196 13.01 -28.69 17.95
C SER A 196 13.07 -29.15 16.49
N ARG A 197 12.54 -28.35 15.56
CA ARG A 197 12.54 -28.55 14.11
C ARG A 197 12.55 -27.21 13.39
N PRO A 198 12.90 -27.18 12.08
CA PRO A 198 12.77 -25.96 11.28
C PRO A 198 11.35 -25.39 11.36
N LEU A 199 11.25 -24.08 11.57
CA LEU A 199 10.01 -23.37 11.85
C LEU A 199 9.23 -23.13 10.55
N LEU A 200 7.95 -23.50 10.52
CA LEU A 200 7.04 -23.12 9.45
C LEU A 200 6.39 -21.78 9.82
N LEU A 201 6.97 -20.69 9.32
CA LEU A 201 6.53 -19.32 9.64
C LEU A 201 5.90 -18.59 8.46
N HIS A 202 6.01 -19.14 7.25
CA HIS A 202 5.49 -18.52 6.06
C HIS A 202 4.88 -19.55 5.11
N GLU A 203 3.64 -19.31 4.75
CA GLU A 203 2.87 -20.05 3.75
C GLU A 203 2.26 -19.03 2.79
N THR A 204 2.28 -19.35 1.50
CA THR A 204 1.72 -18.46 0.48
C THR A 204 1.29 -19.27 -0.75
N THR A 205 0.60 -18.61 -1.67
CA THR A 205 0.24 -19.18 -2.97
C THR A 205 0.90 -18.33 -4.05
N VAL A 206 1.45 -18.95 -5.08
CA VAL A 206 2.09 -18.22 -6.17
C VAL A 206 1.09 -17.29 -6.86
N ASP A 207 1.31 -15.98 -6.76
CA ASP A 207 0.50 -15.01 -7.48
C ASP A 207 0.75 -15.13 -8.99
N PRO A 208 -0.28 -15.13 -9.84
CA PRO A 208 -0.11 -15.21 -11.30
C PRO A 208 0.80 -14.14 -11.90
N SER A 209 0.90 -12.96 -11.26
CA SER A 209 1.81 -11.88 -11.68
C SER A 209 3.28 -12.16 -11.39
N TRP A 210 3.60 -13.22 -10.66
CA TRP A 210 4.97 -13.65 -10.36
C TRP A 210 5.56 -14.56 -11.44
N SER A 211 4.72 -15.04 -12.36
CA SER A 211 5.16 -15.90 -13.45
C SER A 211 5.91 -15.11 -14.52
N ASP A 212 6.94 -15.74 -15.09
CA ASP A 212 7.63 -15.26 -16.28
C ASP A 212 6.87 -15.64 -17.57
N TYR A 213 7.46 -15.33 -18.73
CA TYR A 213 6.89 -15.68 -20.03
C TYR A 213 6.86 -17.20 -20.30
N ASN A 214 7.54 -18.02 -19.48
CA ASN A 214 7.51 -19.48 -19.56
C ASN A 214 6.39 -20.08 -18.69
N GLY A 215 5.65 -19.25 -17.94
CA GLY A 215 4.55 -19.70 -17.07
C GLY A 215 5.00 -20.18 -15.70
N HIS A 216 6.27 -20.01 -15.35
CA HIS A 216 6.83 -20.42 -14.05
C HIS A 216 7.26 -19.22 -13.23
N LEU A 217 7.37 -19.41 -11.92
CA LEU A 217 7.85 -18.41 -10.99
C LEU A 217 9.20 -17.83 -11.46
N THR A 218 9.27 -16.51 -11.67
CA THR A 218 10.53 -15.88 -12.08
C THR A 218 11.57 -15.96 -10.95
N GLU A 219 12.86 -16.06 -11.31
CA GLU A 219 13.98 -16.23 -10.37
C GLU A 219 13.92 -15.28 -9.16
N ALA A 220 13.68 -13.98 -9.41
CA ALA A 220 13.63 -12.98 -8.34
C ALA A 220 12.49 -13.21 -7.33
N ARG A 221 11.41 -13.90 -7.73
CA ARG A 221 10.27 -14.16 -6.86
C ARG A 221 10.52 -15.29 -5.87
N TYR A 222 11.45 -16.20 -6.15
CA TYR A 222 11.93 -17.13 -5.12
C TYR A 222 12.59 -16.37 -3.97
N LEU A 223 13.45 -15.40 -4.29
CA LEU A 223 14.09 -14.55 -3.29
C LEU A 223 13.06 -13.68 -2.53
N HIS A 224 12.03 -13.19 -3.23
CA HIS A 224 10.94 -12.46 -2.59
C HIS A 224 10.24 -13.29 -1.51
N VAL A 225 9.86 -14.53 -1.81
CA VAL A 225 9.22 -15.44 -0.84
C VAL A 225 10.17 -15.78 0.32
N PHE A 226 11.48 -15.92 0.07
CA PHE A 226 12.46 -16.08 1.14
C PHE A 226 12.66 -14.82 1.99
N ALA A 227 12.53 -13.63 1.42
CA ALA A 227 12.51 -12.38 2.17
C ALA A 227 11.26 -12.29 3.06
N GLU A 228 10.08 -12.66 2.56
CA GLU A 228 8.86 -12.72 3.37
C GLU A 228 8.97 -13.73 4.52
N ALA A 229 9.58 -14.88 4.29
CA ALA A 229 9.87 -15.86 5.33
C ALA A 229 10.89 -15.36 6.36
N THR A 230 11.89 -14.59 5.91
CA THR A 230 12.84 -13.91 6.80
C THR A 230 12.14 -12.89 7.68
N ASP A 231 11.26 -12.06 7.10
CA ASP A 231 10.48 -11.09 7.87
C ASP A 231 9.51 -11.78 8.84
N ALA A 232 8.94 -12.93 8.46
CA ALA A 232 8.11 -13.74 9.35
C ALA A 232 8.92 -14.28 10.54
N PHE A 233 10.16 -14.71 10.31
CA PHE A 233 11.08 -15.07 11.39
C PHE A 233 11.42 -13.88 12.30
N LEU A 234 11.78 -12.73 11.72
CA LEU A 234 12.10 -11.53 12.49
C LEU A 234 10.91 -11.10 13.37
N ARG A 235 9.69 -11.12 12.84
CA ARG A 235 8.47 -10.87 13.63
C ARG A 235 8.29 -11.90 14.75
N HIS A 236 8.51 -13.19 14.46
CA HIS A 236 8.40 -14.26 15.45
C HIS A 236 9.34 -14.05 16.65
N VAL A 237 10.55 -13.52 16.44
CA VAL A 237 11.50 -13.21 17.52
C VAL A 237 11.30 -11.84 18.16
N GLY A 238 10.28 -11.08 17.75
CA GLY A 238 9.90 -9.80 18.37
C GLY A 238 10.38 -8.54 17.64
N VAL A 239 10.86 -8.65 16.39
CA VAL A 239 11.08 -7.48 15.52
C VAL A 239 9.73 -7.04 14.95
N ASP A 240 8.92 -6.42 15.81
CA ASP A 240 7.59 -5.90 15.50
C ASP A 240 7.64 -4.41 15.12
N ALA A 241 6.47 -3.79 14.87
CA ALA A 241 6.40 -2.37 14.56
C ALA A 241 7.03 -1.48 15.64
N ARG A 242 6.90 -1.85 16.93
CA ARG A 242 7.48 -1.09 18.05
C ARG A 242 9.01 -1.19 18.06
N TYR A 243 9.56 -2.36 17.76
CA TYR A 243 11.01 -2.56 17.65
C TYR A 243 11.60 -1.70 16.51
N LEU A 244 10.92 -1.68 15.35
CA LEU A 244 11.31 -0.87 14.19
C LEU A 244 11.20 0.63 14.47
N GLU A 245 10.12 1.09 15.13
CA GLU A 245 9.95 2.49 15.56
C GLU A 245 11.02 2.93 16.56
N GLY A 246 11.56 2.00 17.34
CA GLY A 246 12.72 2.21 18.22
C GLY A 246 14.03 2.50 17.47
N GLY A 247 14.03 2.43 16.13
CA GLY A 247 15.21 2.66 15.30
C GLY A 247 16.10 1.43 15.15
N HIS A 248 15.60 0.23 15.46
CA HIS A 248 16.34 -1.02 15.35
C HIS A 248 15.77 -1.88 14.22
N SER A 249 16.64 -2.52 13.42
CA SER A 249 16.22 -3.35 12.30
C SER A 249 17.27 -4.44 12.00
N ALA A 250 16.98 -5.35 11.08
CA ALA A 250 17.95 -6.35 10.61
C ALA A 250 18.01 -6.31 9.08
N TYR A 251 19.22 -6.20 8.53
CA TYR A 251 19.46 -6.13 7.09
C TYR A 251 20.13 -7.40 6.59
N THR A 252 19.62 -7.95 5.49
CA THR A 252 20.29 -9.03 4.76
C THR A 252 21.54 -8.47 4.08
N VAL A 253 22.70 -9.03 4.41
CA VAL A 253 24.01 -8.63 3.84
C VAL A 253 24.54 -9.62 2.81
N GLU A 254 24.09 -10.88 2.86
CA GLU A 254 24.47 -11.90 1.90
C GLU A 254 23.33 -12.90 1.71
N THR A 255 23.17 -13.40 0.48
CA THR A 255 22.19 -14.44 0.16
C THR A 255 22.78 -15.42 -0.86
N HIS A 256 22.54 -16.71 -0.65
CA HIS A 256 22.80 -17.76 -1.62
C HIS A 256 21.51 -18.54 -1.93
N LEU A 257 21.06 -18.44 -3.18
CA LEU A 257 19.79 -18.99 -3.66
C LEU A 257 20.05 -20.17 -4.60
N ARG A 258 19.39 -21.31 -4.34
CA ARG A 258 19.41 -22.47 -5.23
C ARG A 258 18.00 -22.83 -5.68
N HIS A 259 17.76 -22.76 -6.98
CA HIS A 259 16.55 -23.24 -7.63
C HIS A 259 16.67 -24.76 -7.86
N ARG A 260 15.70 -25.55 -7.38
CA ARG A 260 15.69 -27.01 -7.56
C ARG A 260 14.62 -27.46 -8.54
N ARG A 261 13.44 -26.84 -8.50
CA ARG A 261 12.30 -27.14 -9.37
C ARG A 261 11.54 -25.86 -9.72
N GLU A 262 10.97 -25.86 -10.92
CA GLU A 262 10.03 -24.83 -11.37
C GLU A 262 8.71 -24.95 -10.60
N VAL A 263 8.01 -23.81 -10.49
CA VAL A 263 6.73 -23.70 -9.77
C VAL A 263 5.78 -22.89 -10.65
N ALA A 264 4.58 -23.42 -10.90
CA ALA A 264 3.57 -22.73 -11.69
C ALA A 264 2.78 -21.71 -10.84
N ALA A 265 2.05 -20.81 -11.53
CA ALA A 265 1.10 -19.93 -10.88
C ALA A 265 0.06 -20.73 -10.07
N LEU A 266 -0.41 -20.13 -8.96
CA LEU A 266 -1.43 -20.68 -8.06
C LEU A 266 -1.02 -21.93 -7.28
N GLU A 267 0.23 -22.42 -7.42
CA GLU A 267 0.74 -23.52 -6.61
C GLU A 267 0.96 -23.06 -5.15
N PRO A 268 0.61 -23.88 -4.15
CA PRO A 268 0.78 -23.55 -2.74
C PRO A 268 2.22 -23.81 -2.26
N LEU A 269 2.76 -22.87 -1.49
CA LEU A 269 4.13 -22.87 -0.98
C LEU A 269 4.16 -22.83 0.54
N GLN A 270 5.16 -23.52 1.10
CA GLN A 270 5.53 -23.48 2.51
C GLN A 270 7.03 -23.20 2.62
N VAL A 271 7.44 -22.32 3.54
CA VAL A 271 8.86 -22.05 3.80
C VAL A 271 9.22 -22.44 5.24
N LEU A 272 10.15 -23.39 5.34
CA LEU A 272 10.73 -23.80 6.61
C LEU A 272 12.01 -22.99 6.88
N THR A 273 12.08 -22.35 8.05
CA THR A 273 13.21 -21.53 8.50
C THR A 273 14.02 -22.28 9.56
N GLN A 274 15.33 -22.43 9.33
CA GLN A 274 16.28 -22.95 10.30
C GLN A 274 17.34 -21.88 10.61
N VAL A 275 17.46 -21.47 11.87
CA VAL A 275 18.62 -20.71 12.36
C VAL A 275 19.85 -21.61 12.35
N LEU A 276 20.85 -21.27 11.54
CA LEU A 276 22.15 -21.96 11.49
C LEU A 276 23.13 -21.43 12.55
N GLY A 277 22.93 -20.20 12.99
CA GLY A 277 23.72 -19.57 14.05
C GLY A 277 23.31 -18.12 14.27
N ALA A 278 23.64 -17.59 15.44
CA ALA A 278 23.51 -16.18 15.76
C ALA A 278 24.63 -15.76 16.72
N ASP A 279 24.99 -14.49 16.68
CA ASP A 279 25.85 -13.87 17.68
C ASP A 279 25.27 -12.55 18.16
N GLU A 280 26.09 -11.70 18.80
CA GLU A 280 25.68 -10.41 19.34
C GLU A 280 24.93 -9.51 18.36
N GLN A 281 25.17 -9.62 17.04
CA GLN A 281 24.58 -8.74 16.03
C GLN A 281 24.29 -9.42 14.68
N ARG A 282 24.71 -10.66 14.46
CA ARG A 282 24.50 -11.41 13.22
C ARG A 282 23.53 -12.56 13.42
N LEU A 283 22.80 -12.88 12.36
CA LEU A 283 21.87 -13.99 12.31
C LEU A 283 22.04 -14.71 10.97
N HIS A 284 22.28 -16.02 11.04
CA HIS A 284 22.44 -16.88 9.88
C HIS A 284 21.20 -17.77 9.74
N LEU A 285 20.42 -17.54 8.69
CA LEU A 285 19.18 -18.28 8.40
C LEU A 285 19.36 -19.19 7.19
N PHE A 286 18.66 -20.32 7.23
CA PHE A 286 18.48 -21.20 6.10
C PHE A 286 17.01 -21.50 5.87
N HIS A 287 16.55 -21.22 4.66
CA HIS A 287 15.18 -21.41 4.23
C HIS A 287 15.06 -22.58 3.27
N THR A 288 14.06 -23.43 3.49
CA THR A 288 13.66 -24.49 2.55
C THR A 288 12.25 -24.21 2.05
N MET A 289 12.11 -23.85 0.77
CA MET A 289 10.82 -23.72 0.12
C MET A 289 10.33 -25.07 -0.36
N ARG A 290 9.11 -25.45 0.04
CA ARG A 290 8.46 -26.70 -0.31
C ARG A 290 7.11 -26.45 -0.96
N HIS A 291 6.73 -27.36 -1.84
CA HIS A 291 5.35 -27.44 -2.31
C HIS A 291 4.46 -27.94 -1.17
N ALA A 292 3.41 -27.19 -0.80
CA ALA A 292 2.64 -27.46 0.41
C ALA A 292 1.94 -28.83 0.38
N THR A 293 1.55 -29.30 -0.82
CA THR A 293 0.82 -30.57 -0.98
C THR A 293 1.75 -31.77 -1.18
N SER A 294 2.78 -31.65 -2.02
CA SER A 294 3.66 -32.78 -2.35
C SER A 294 4.85 -32.91 -1.40
N GLY A 295 5.21 -31.85 -0.68
CA GLY A 295 6.39 -31.81 0.19
C GLY A 295 7.72 -31.72 -0.54
N ASP A 296 7.71 -31.64 -1.88
CA ASP A 296 8.92 -31.51 -2.70
C ASP A 296 9.68 -30.22 -2.36
N THR A 297 11.01 -30.30 -2.28
CA THR A 297 11.85 -29.10 -2.15
C THR A 297 11.98 -28.39 -3.50
N LEU A 298 11.51 -27.14 -3.54
CA LEU A 298 11.43 -26.31 -4.75
C LEU A 298 12.65 -25.41 -4.87
N ALA A 299 13.08 -24.81 -3.77
CA ALA A 299 14.26 -23.96 -3.69
C ALA A 299 14.82 -23.92 -2.27
N THR A 300 16.07 -23.46 -2.13
CA THR A 300 16.69 -23.17 -0.83
C THR A 300 17.35 -21.80 -0.84
N GLY A 301 17.28 -21.08 0.27
CA GLY A 301 17.93 -19.78 0.47
C GLY A 301 18.76 -19.78 1.75
N GLU A 302 20.05 -19.46 1.66
CA GLU A 302 20.92 -19.22 2.82
C GLU A 302 21.14 -17.70 2.95
N HIS A 303 20.87 -17.13 4.13
CA HIS A 303 20.83 -15.67 4.33
C HIS A 303 21.67 -15.28 5.55
N MET A 304 22.56 -14.32 5.37
CA MET A 304 23.25 -13.64 6.46
C MET A 304 22.59 -12.30 6.73
N LEU A 305 22.16 -12.08 7.97
CA LEU A 305 21.58 -10.82 8.44
C LEU A 305 22.49 -10.16 9.47
N VAL A 306 22.43 -8.83 9.51
CA VAL A 306 23.09 -7.99 10.51
C VAL A 306 22.04 -7.08 11.14
N HIS A 307 21.99 -7.06 12.48
CA HIS A 307 21.20 -6.13 13.26
C HIS A 307 21.81 -4.72 13.22
N VAL A 308 20.98 -3.71 13.01
CA VAL A 308 21.40 -2.33 12.74
C VAL A 308 20.62 -1.32 13.58
N ASP A 309 21.31 -0.26 13.95
CA ASP A 309 20.70 1.00 14.36
C ASP A 309 20.42 1.80 13.09
N ALA A 310 19.15 1.90 12.72
CA ALA A 310 18.68 2.54 11.50
C ALA A 310 18.96 4.06 11.49
N ALA A 311 18.99 4.70 12.67
CA ALA A 311 19.30 6.12 12.77
C ALA A 311 20.81 6.38 12.61
N ALA A 312 21.65 5.51 13.18
CA ALA A 312 23.11 5.60 13.08
C ALA A 312 23.67 4.97 11.78
N GLY A 313 22.87 4.18 11.06
CA GLY A 313 23.25 3.50 9.81
C GLY A 313 24.38 2.49 10.00
N ARG A 314 24.46 1.82 11.14
CA ARG A 314 25.56 0.89 11.47
C ARG A 314 25.08 -0.34 12.24
N ALA A 315 25.86 -1.41 12.15
CA ALA A 315 25.62 -2.63 12.92
C ALA A 315 25.67 -2.35 14.43
N CYS A 316 24.77 -2.98 15.19
CA CYS A 316 24.71 -2.90 16.64
C CYS A 316 24.20 -4.20 17.25
N PRO A 317 24.47 -4.46 18.55
CA PRO A 317 23.95 -5.66 19.20
C PRO A 317 22.42 -5.74 19.18
N TRP A 318 21.88 -6.97 19.17
CA TRP A 318 20.44 -7.20 19.36
C TRP A 318 19.94 -6.57 20.66
N VAL A 319 18.71 -6.06 20.66
CA VAL A 319 18.09 -5.42 21.82
C VAL A 319 17.05 -6.37 22.43
N GLU A 320 16.94 -6.38 23.75
CA GLU A 320 15.93 -7.20 24.43
C GLU A 320 14.50 -6.75 24.07
N PRO A 321 13.53 -7.67 23.95
CA PRO A 321 13.64 -9.12 24.20
C PRO A 321 14.15 -9.96 23.01
N VAL A 322 14.41 -9.34 21.86
CA VAL A 322 14.80 -10.03 20.61
C VAL A 322 16.12 -10.77 20.77
N ALA A 323 17.08 -10.18 21.49
CA ALA A 323 18.37 -10.79 21.77
C ALA A 323 18.23 -12.18 22.42
N THR A 324 17.40 -12.28 23.46
CA THR A 324 17.11 -13.56 24.13
C THR A 324 16.44 -14.55 23.18
N ALA A 325 15.39 -14.15 22.46
CA ALA A 325 14.65 -15.03 21.57
C ALA A 325 15.52 -15.61 20.45
N VAL A 326 16.36 -14.78 19.83
CA VAL A 326 17.31 -15.21 18.79
C VAL A 326 18.32 -16.22 19.34
N ALA A 327 18.86 -15.98 20.53
CA ALA A 327 19.84 -16.87 21.16
C ALA A 327 19.24 -18.23 21.55
N GLU A 328 18.01 -18.26 22.05
CA GLU A 328 17.29 -19.49 22.43
C GLU A 328 17.00 -20.37 21.20
N ILE A 329 16.49 -19.78 20.12
CA ILE A 329 16.23 -20.52 18.87
C ILE A 329 17.53 -21.00 18.25
N ALA A 330 18.58 -20.16 18.20
CA ALA A 330 19.89 -20.55 17.68
C ALA A 330 20.49 -21.72 18.45
N THR A 331 20.35 -21.73 19.78
CA THR A 331 20.81 -22.85 20.63
C THR A 331 20.04 -24.13 20.32
N THR A 332 18.72 -24.04 20.22
CA THR A 332 17.85 -25.19 19.94
C THR A 332 18.11 -25.77 18.54
N HIS A 333 18.20 -24.91 17.54
CA HIS A 333 18.46 -25.31 16.16
C HIS A 333 19.91 -25.77 15.93
N GLY A 334 20.85 -25.39 16.79
CA GLY A 334 22.22 -25.91 16.76
C GLY A 334 22.31 -27.43 16.96
N ALA A 335 21.26 -28.07 17.51
CA ALA A 335 21.15 -29.51 17.62
C ALA A 335 20.59 -30.20 16.36
N LEU A 336 20.06 -29.43 15.40
CA LEU A 336 19.49 -29.95 14.16
C LEU A 336 20.58 -30.34 13.15
N PRO A 337 20.32 -31.32 12.26
CA PRO A 337 21.19 -31.58 11.13
C PRO A 337 21.37 -30.32 10.27
N ILE A 338 22.61 -30.06 9.86
CA ILE A 338 22.93 -28.99 8.92
C ILE A 338 22.40 -29.39 7.53
N PRO A 339 21.57 -28.57 6.87
CA PRO A 339 21.09 -28.86 5.51
C PRO A 339 22.24 -29.00 4.51
N GLU A 340 22.11 -29.93 3.55
CA GLU A 340 23.13 -30.23 2.53
C GLU A 340 23.59 -29.01 1.71
N ALA A 341 22.72 -28.02 1.57
CA ALA A 341 22.94 -26.86 0.72
C ALA A 341 23.77 -25.75 1.38
N VAL A 342 23.97 -25.80 2.70
CA VAL A 342 24.68 -24.77 3.47
C VAL A 342 26.13 -24.66 3.01
N GLY A 343 26.60 -23.43 2.78
CA GLY A 343 27.97 -23.13 2.37
C GLY A 343 28.37 -23.63 0.98
N ARG A 344 27.40 -24.05 0.16
CA ARG A 344 27.66 -24.39 -1.24
C ARG A 344 28.05 -23.13 -2.01
N ALA A 345 29.00 -23.27 -2.93
CA ALA A 345 29.41 -22.21 -3.85
C ALA A 345 29.17 -22.66 -5.29
N ILE A 346 28.94 -21.69 -6.18
CA ILE A 346 28.79 -21.94 -7.61
C ILE A 346 30.15 -22.34 -8.18
N ALA A 347 30.19 -23.49 -8.85
CA ALA A 347 31.34 -23.99 -9.60
C ALA A 347 30.84 -24.71 -10.86
N LEU A 348 31.67 -24.75 -11.92
CA LEU A 348 31.37 -25.42 -13.20
C LEU A 348 31.91 -26.84 -13.26
#